data_AF-A0A6P0IRT8-F1
#
_entry.id   AF-A0A6P0IRT8-F1
#
_cell.length_a   1.000
_cell.length_b   1.000
_cell.length_c   1.000
_cell.angle_alpha   90.00
_cell.angle_beta   90.00
_cell.angle_gamma   90.00
#
_symmetry.space_group_name_H-M   'P 1'
#
loop_
_entity.id
_entity.type
_entity.pdbx_description
1 polymer ?
#
loop_
_entity_poly.entity_id
_entity_poly.type
_entity_poly.pdbx_seq_one_letter_code
_entity_poly.pdbx_strand_id
1 'polypeptide(L)'
;MITLNVINKVINKFQNLLLTGIIVSVGLWAIPVSAQVEDEQVNALVEALRLSAPPNRPNDGMYSEWQVLPAIIPSWTSQCAGQAMTPAQFEADPATARSVVACIIRRELDIELTDSGNNEMIAVRRTACWWMTGKPS
;
A
#
# COMPACT_ATOMS: atom_id res chain seq x y z
N MET A 1 11.69 6.25 -79.58
CA MET A 1 11.55 4.98 -78.83
C MET A 1 12.41 5.01 -77.55
N ILE A 2 12.22 6.02 -76.67
CA ILE A 2 12.96 6.16 -75.39
C ILE A 2 12.00 6.52 -74.23
N THR A 3 10.77 6.96 -74.52
CA THR A 3 9.81 7.46 -73.52
C THR A 3 8.92 6.40 -72.84
N LEU A 4 8.86 5.16 -73.35
CA LEU A 4 8.01 4.10 -72.76
C LEU A 4 8.69 3.31 -71.63
N ASN A 5 10.02 3.30 -71.55
CA ASN A 5 10.75 2.43 -70.61
C ASN A 5 10.95 3.06 -69.21
N VAL A 6 10.82 4.38 -69.09
CA VAL A 6 10.94 5.11 -67.82
C VAL A 6 9.64 5.03 -67.00
N ILE A 7 8.49 5.06 -67.68
CA ILE A 7 7.17 5.06 -67.04
C ILE A 7 6.89 3.69 -66.37
N ASN A 8 7.20 2.58 -67.04
CA ASN A 8 7.01 1.24 -66.49
C ASN A 8 7.88 0.96 -65.25
N LYS A 9 9.07 1.58 -65.15
CA LYS A 9 9.97 1.41 -64.00
C LYS A 9 9.48 2.17 -62.76
N VAL A 10 8.75 3.28 -62.95
CA VAL A 10 8.17 4.07 -61.85
C VAL A 10 6.90 3.40 -61.31
N ILE A 11 6.05 2.84 -62.19
CA ILE A 11 4.80 2.17 -61.81
C ILE A 11 5.08 0.89 -60.98
N ASN A 12 6.06 0.08 -61.39
CA ASN A 12 6.42 -1.14 -60.65
C ASN A 12 7.05 -0.88 -59.27
N LYS A 13 7.60 0.33 -59.05
CA LYS A 13 8.20 0.68 -57.76
C LYS A 13 7.16 1.19 -56.75
N PHE A 14 6.03 1.71 -57.23
CA PHE A 14 4.94 2.23 -56.40
C PHE A 14 3.95 1.15 -55.97
N GLN A 15 3.75 0.10 -56.77
CA GLN A 15 2.87 -1.04 -56.40
C GLN A 15 3.47 -1.93 -55.31
N ASN A 16 4.78 -1.94 -55.11
CA ASN A 16 5.45 -2.67 -54.03
C ASN A 16 5.53 -1.88 -52.70
N LEU A 17 5.00 -0.66 -52.66
CA LEU A 17 5.12 0.24 -51.50
C LEU A 17 3.79 0.48 -50.76
N LEU A 18 2.77 -0.33 -51.06
CA LEU A 18 1.43 -0.23 -50.45
C LEU A 18 1.07 -1.39 -49.51
N LEU A 19 2.01 -2.26 -49.13
CA LEU A 19 1.71 -3.49 -48.37
C LEU A 19 2.53 -3.72 -47.09
N THR A 20 3.11 -2.68 -46.49
CA THR A 20 3.76 -2.80 -45.18
C THR A 20 3.37 -1.64 -44.27
N GLY A 21 2.08 -1.56 -43.96
CA GLY A 21 1.55 -0.79 -42.85
C GLY A 21 1.00 -1.74 -41.79
N ILE A 22 1.87 -2.50 -41.12
CA ILE A 22 1.48 -3.20 -39.90
C ILE A 22 1.30 -2.12 -38.84
N ILE A 23 0.06 -1.68 -38.64
CA ILE A 23 -0.33 -0.99 -37.41
C ILE A 23 -0.21 -2.05 -36.33
N VAL A 24 0.95 -2.13 -35.67
CA VAL A 24 1.07 -2.82 -34.39
C VAL A 24 0.28 -1.96 -33.42
N SER A 25 -1.03 -2.20 -33.33
CA SER A 25 -1.83 -1.80 -32.19
C SER A 25 -1.27 -2.58 -31.00
N VAL A 26 -0.27 -1.97 -30.35
CA VAL A 26 0.15 -2.37 -29.01
C VAL A 26 -1.10 -2.20 -28.15
N GLY A 27 -1.79 -3.32 -27.92
CA GLY A 27 -2.87 -3.38 -26.97
C GLY A 27 -2.31 -2.89 -25.65
N LEU A 28 -2.77 -1.71 -25.21
CA LEU A 28 -2.52 -1.20 -23.89
C LEU A 28 -3.34 -2.08 -22.94
N TRP A 29 -2.86 -3.30 -22.71
CA TRP A 29 -3.31 -4.12 -21.61
C TRP A 29 -2.96 -3.32 -20.37
N ALA A 30 -3.96 -2.69 -19.76
CA ALA A 30 -3.83 -2.14 -18.43
C ALA A 30 -3.43 -3.29 -17.51
N ILE A 31 -2.13 -3.40 -17.21
CA ILE A 31 -1.65 -4.35 -16.21
C ILE A 31 -2.24 -3.84 -14.90
N PRO A 32 -3.08 -4.63 -14.21
CA PRO A 32 -3.50 -4.25 -12.88
C PRO A 32 -2.25 -4.19 -12.00
N VAL A 33 -1.77 -2.98 -11.71
CA VAL A 33 -0.77 -2.77 -10.67
C VAL A 33 -1.52 -2.96 -9.36
N SER A 34 -1.33 -4.10 -8.71
CA SER A 34 -1.73 -4.27 -7.32
C SER A 34 -0.80 -3.43 -6.47
N ALA A 35 -1.30 -2.34 -5.89
CA ALA A 35 -0.59 -1.60 -4.86
C ALA A 35 -0.48 -2.51 -3.64
N GLN A 36 0.74 -2.87 -3.26
CA GLN A 36 1.03 -3.62 -2.04
C GLN A 36 1.50 -2.64 -0.96
N VAL A 37 1.10 -2.87 0.29
CA VAL A 37 1.60 -2.07 1.42
C VAL A 37 3.07 -2.41 1.67
N GLU A 38 3.93 -1.47 1.33
CA GLU A 38 5.37 -1.59 1.55
C GLU A 38 5.72 -1.50 3.04
N ASP A 39 6.71 -2.28 3.47
CA ASP A 39 7.19 -2.27 4.88
C ASP A 39 7.61 -0.88 5.34
N GLU A 40 8.18 -0.08 4.43
CA GLU A 40 8.61 1.29 4.72
C GLU A 40 7.41 2.20 5.05
N GLN A 41 6.29 2.08 4.32
CA GLN A 41 5.08 2.86 4.57
C GLN A 41 4.47 2.49 5.93
N VAL A 42 4.40 1.19 6.25
CA VAL A 42 3.93 0.72 7.57
C VAL A 42 4.80 1.27 8.67
N ASN A 43 6.13 1.13 8.56
CA ASN A 43 7.06 1.61 9.57
C ASN A 43 6.99 3.12 9.78
N ALA A 44 6.82 3.89 8.70
CA ALA A 44 6.63 5.33 8.77
C ALA A 44 5.33 5.71 9.49
N LEU A 45 4.22 5.03 9.18
CA LEU A 45 2.94 5.27 9.85
C LEU A 45 2.99 4.87 11.33
N VAL A 46 3.58 3.72 11.66
CA VAL A 46 3.81 3.28 13.04
C VAL A 46 4.61 4.33 13.82
N GLU A 47 5.65 4.90 13.22
CA GLU A 47 6.45 5.95 13.85
C GLU A 47 5.66 7.26 14.01
N ALA A 48 4.87 7.65 13.01
CA ALA A 48 4.01 8.81 13.10
C ALA A 48 2.98 8.68 14.23
N LEU A 49 2.41 7.50 14.44
CA LEU A 49 1.48 7.24 15.55
C LEU A 49 2.18 7.36 16.91
N ARG A 50 3.41 6.85 17.04
CA ARG A 50 4.24 6.98 18.24
C ARG A 50 4.49 8.46 18.58
N LEU A 51 4.86 9.26 17.58
CA LEU A 51 5.13 10.69 17.74
C LEU A 51 3.86 11.51 18.03
N SER A 52 2.70 11.03 17.58
CA SER A 52 1.40 11.69 17.79
C SER A 52 0.73 11.28 19.10
N ALA A 53 1.18 10.19 19.71
CA ALA A 53 0.64 9.69 20.96
C ALA A 53 0.90 10.71 22.09
N PRO A 54 -0.07 10.89 23.01
CA PRO A 54 0.21 11.57 24.28
C PRO A 54 1.41 10.94 24.99
N PRO A 55 2.16 11.70 25.83
CA PRO A 55 3.27 11.13 26.58
C PRO A 55 2.82 9.90 27.37
N ASN A 56 3.47 8.76 27.17
CA ASN A 56 3.21 7.54 27.92
C ASN A 56 3.53 7.77 29.40
N ARG A 57 2.50 7.71 30.26
CA ARG A 57 2.62 8.01 31.68
C ARG A 57 2.19 6.81 32.50
N PRO A 58 2.86 6.55 33.64
CA PRO A 58 2.38 5.55 34.58
C PRO A 58 0.91 5.81 34.97
N ASN A 59 0.07 4.78 34.83
CA ASN A 59 -1.35 4.80 35.20
C ASN A 59 -2.27 5.70 34.36
N ASP A 60 -1.90 6.05 33.12
CA ASP A 60 -2.81 6.74 32.19
C ASP A 60 -3.89 5.82 31.58
N GLY A 61 -3.82 4.52 31.89
CA GLY A 61 -4.77 3.51 31.44
C GLY A 61 -4.46 2.97 30.04
N MET A 62 -3.36 3.39 29.43
CA MET A 62 -2.85 2.95 28.14
C MET A 62 -1.47 2.32 28.31
N TYR A 63 -1.01 1.63 27.27
CA TYR A 63 0.24 0.87 27.32
C TYR A 63 1.07 1.08 26.05
N SER A 64 2.38 0.99 26.20
CA SER A 64 3.44 1.24 25.22
C SER A 64 3.52 2.70 24.76
N GLU A 65 4.58 2.99 24.00
CA GLU A 65 4.77 4.29 23.34
C GLU A 65 3.64 4.64 22.34
N TRP A 66 2.84 3.65 21.91
CA TRP A 66 1.72 3.87 20.99
C TRP A 66 0.37 4.04 21.68
N GLN A 67 0.33 4.00 23.02
CA GLN A 67 -0.89 4.20 23.80
C GLN A 67 -2.00 3.24 23.37
N VAL A 68 -1.78 1.94 23.55
CA VAL A 68 -2.72 0.86 23.23
C VAL A 68 -3.61 0.57 24.43
N LEU A 69 -4.91 0.35 24.19
CA LEU A 69 -5.87 0.02 25.23
C LEU A 69 -5.58 -1.38 25.84
N PRO A 70 -5.61 -1.53 27.18
CA PRO A 70 -5.30 -2.81 27.82
C PRO A 70 -6.19 -3.96 27.37
N ALA A 71 -7.46 -3.68 27.08
CA ALA A 71 -8.44 -4.68 26.71
C ALA A 71 -8.15 -5.36 25.36
N ILE A 72 -7.44 -4.68 24.44
CA ILE A 72 -7.17 -5.22 23.10
C ILE A 72 -5.84 -5.97 23.01
N ILE A 73 -4.90 -5.69 23.92
CA ILE A 73 -3.54 -6.25 23.91
C ILE A 73 -3.53 -7.79 23.80
N PRO A 74 -4.27 -8.55 24.62
CA PRO A 74 -4.23 -10.02 24.53
C PRO A 74 -4.66 -10.55 23.15
N SER A 75 -5.65 -9.89 22.53
CA SER A 75 -6.15 -10.26 21.21
C SER A 75 -5.14 -9.95 20.12
N TRP A 76 -4.57 -8.73 20.12
CA TRP A 76 -3.60 -8.31 19.12
C TRP A 76 -2.31 -9.11 19.18
N THR A 77 -1.77 -9.37 20.38
CA THR A 77 -0.52 -10.13 20.51
C THR A 77 -0.75 -11.60 20.17
N SER A 78 -1.92 -12.17 20.48
CA SER A 78 -2.24 -13.54 20.05
C SER A 78 -2.29 -13.64 18.53
N GLN A 79 -2.83 -12.63 17.84
CA GLN A 79 -2.90 -12.61 16.39
C GLN A 79 -1.52 -12.38 15.74
N CYS A 80 -0.76 -11.40 16.25
CA CYS A 80 0.44 -10.91 15.59
C CYS A 80 1.75 -11.53 16.08
N ALA A 81 1.80 -12.01 17.32
CA ALA A 81 2.97 -12.62 17.96
C ALA A 81 2.75 -14.09 18.35
N GLY A 82 1.56 -14.65 18.06
CA GLY A 82 1.22 -16.06 18.31
C GLY A 82 0.89 -16.41 19.76
N GLN A 83 0.94 -15.43 20.68
CA GLN A 83 0.60 -15.64 22.10
C GLN A 83 -0.03 -14.39 22.73
N ALA A 84 -1.04 -14.61 23.57
CA ALA A 84 -1.66 -13.55 24.34
C ALA A 84 -0.70 -13.03 25.42
N MET A 85 -0.48 -11.71 25.45
CA MET A 85 0.29 -11.03 26.49
C MET A 85 -0.66 -10.25 27.39
N THR A 86 -0.26 -10.10 28.65
CA THR A 86 -0.86 -9.12 29.56
C THR A 86 -0.41 -7.69 29.18
N PRO A 87 -1.17 -6.66 29.57
CA PRO A 87 -0.74 -5.27 29.37
C PRO A 87 0.65 -4.96 29.97
N ALA A 88 0.97 -5.50 31.15
CA ALA A 88 2.27 -5.31 31.79
C ALA A 88 3.42 -5.98 31.01
N GLN A 89 3.20 -7.17 30.45
CA GLN A 89 4.19 -7.81 29.57
C GLN A 89 4.40 -7.01 28.28
N PHE A 90 3.32 -6.45 27.73
CA PHE A 90 3.38 -5.63 26.52
C PHE A 90 4.14 -4.31 26.76
N GLU A 91 3.93 -3.65 27.91
CA GLU A 91 4.71 -2.48 28.33
C GLU A 91 6.20 -2.77 28.46
N ALA A 92 6.51 -3.92 29.06
CA ALA A 92 7.87 -4.32 29.38
C ALA A 92 8.69 -4.75 28.14
N ASP A 93 8.05 -4.95 26.99
CA ASP A 93 8.70 -5.34 25.75
C ASP A 93 8.35 -4.39 24.59
N PRO A 94 9.04 -3.23 24.49
CA PRO A 94 8.80 -2.25 23.43
C PRO A 94 9.03 -2.79 22.01
N ALA A 95 9.89 -3.80 21.85
CA ALA A 95 10.18 -4.40 20.56
C ALA A 95 8.97 -5.20 20.07
N THR A 96 8.42 -6.08 20.93
CA THR A 96 7.18 -6.80 20.62
C THR A 96 6.00 -5.83 20.48
N ALA A 97 5.92 -4.79 21.31
CA ALA A 97 4.88 -3.78 21.18
C ALA A 97 4.91 -3.11 19.79
N ARG A 98 6.08 -2.67 19.33
CA ARG A 98 6.26 -2.09 17.99
C ARG A 98 5.85 -3.08 16.90
N SER A 99 6.26 -4.34 16.99
CA SER A 99 5.97 -5.34 15.96
C SER A 99 4.48 -5.65 15.88
N VAL A 100 3.79 -5.71 17.02
CA VAL A 100 2.34 -5.93 17.07
C VAL A 100 1.59 -4.73 16.50
N VAL A 101 2.00 -3.50 16.84
CA VAL A 101 1.40 -2.29 16.23
C VAL A 101 1.62 -2.29 14.72
N ALA A 102 2.83 -2.61 14.24
CA ALA A 102 3.09 -2.70 12.80
C ALA A 102 2.22 -3.74 12.09
N CYS A 103 2.03 -4.92 12.69
CA CYS A 103 1.13 -5.96 12.19
C CYS A 103 -0.32 -5.45 12.06
N ILE A 104 -0.84 -4.79 13.08
CA ILE A 104 -2.21 -4.23 13.07
C ILE A 104 -2.33 -3.08 12.07
N ILE A 105 -1.35 -2.18 12.01
CA ILE A 105 -1.36 -1.06 11.06
C ILE A 105 -1.30 -1.55 9.62
N ARG A 106 -0.48 -2.56 9.31
CA ARG A 106 -0.49 -3.19 7.99
C ARG A 106 -1.89 -3.71 7.64
N ARG A 107 -2.52 -4.48 8.54
CA ARG A 107 -3.86 -5.02 8.32
C ARG A 107 -4.88 -3.92 8.00
N GLU A 108 -4.94 -2.88 8.81
CA GLU A 108 -5.89 -1.78 8.60
C GLU A 108 -5.56 -0.93 7.37
N LEU A 109 -4.27 -0.73 7.06
CA LEU A 109 -3.85 -0.01 5.86
C LEU A 109 -4.18 -0.79 4.59
N ASP A 110 -4.00 -2.12 4.57
CA ASP A 110 -4.39 -2.98 3.45
C ASP A 110 -5.91 -2.93 3.20
N ILE A 111 -6.72 -2.96 4.27
CA ILE A 111 -8.18 -2.82 4.18
C ILE A 111 -8.53 -1.46 3.57
N GLU A 112 -7.98 -0.37 4.11
CA GLU A 112 -8.33 0.98 3.66
C GLU A 112 -7.78 1.32 2.28
N LEU A 113 -6.67 0.72 1.85
CA LEU A 113 -6.19 0.81 0.46
C LEU A 113 -7.18 0.14 -0.48
N THR A 114 -7.67 -1.04 -0.13
CA THR A 114 -8.68 -1.74 -0.94
C THR A 114 -9.97 -0.91 -1.01
N ASP A 115 -10.48 -0.45 0.12
CA ASP A 115 -11.75 0.27 0.23
C ASP A 115 -11.72 1.68 -0.38
N SER A 116 -10.52 2.27 -0.49
CA SER A 116 -10.32 3.58 -1.14
C SER A 116 -10.03 3.47 -2.64
N GLY A 117 -10.01 2.27 -3.22
CA GLY A 117 -9.66 2.06 -4.62
C GLY A 117 -8.18 2.32 -4.91
N ASN A 118 -7.30 1.89 -4.00
CA ASN A 118 -5.85 2.11 -3.99
C ASN A 118 -5.43 3.58 -3.85
N ASN A 119 -6.25 4.41 -3.21
CA ASN A 119 -5.87 5.78 -2.92
C ASN A 119 -5.10 5.85 -1.59
N GLU A 120 -3.77 5.85 -1.68
CA GLU A 120 -2.88 5.87 -0.51
C GLU A 120 -3.19 6.98 0.48
N MET A 121 -3.53 8.18 -0.01
CA MET A 121 -3.80 9.30 0.89
C MET A 121 -5.09 9.08 1.69
N ILE A 122 -6.15 8.62 1.03
CA ILE A 122 -7.40 8.29 1.73
C ILE A 122 -7.15 7.15 2.71
N ALA A 123 -6.41 6.13 2.30
CA ALA A 123 -6.13 4.97 3.13
C ALA A 123 -5.37 5.33 4.41
N VAL A 124 -4.24 6.03 4.30
CA VAL A 124 -3.43 6.45 5.45
C VAL A 124 -4.24 7.32 6.41
N ARG A 125 -5.02 8.28 5.88
CA ARG A 125 -5.87 9.13 6.73
C ARG A 125 -6.92 8.32 7.49
N ARG A 126 -7.58 7.39 6.81
CA ARG A 126 -8.62 6.55 7.43
C ARG A 126 -8.05 5.60 8.45
N THR A 127 -6.91 4.96 8.17
CA THR A 127 -6.18 4.13 9.14
C THR A 127 -5.77 4.94 10.37
N ALA A 128 -5.25 6.16 10.21
CA ALA A 128 -4.92 7.03 11.33
C ALA A 128 -6.17 7.44 12.14
N CYS A 129 -7.30 7.71 11.48
CA CYS A 129 -8.55 7.99 12.18
C CYS A 129 -9.08 6.77 12.95
N TRP A 130 -8.98 5.58 12.34
CA TRP A 130 -9.34 4.32 12.99
C TRP A 130 -8.47 4.08 14.21
N TRP A 131 -7.16 4.35 14.15
CA TRP A 131 -6.28 4.21 15.30
C TRP A 131 -6.76 5.04 16.49
N MET A 132 -7.18 6.28 16.23
CA MET A 132 -7.59 7.22 17.27
C MET A 132 -9.02 6.98 17.79
N THR A 133 -9.92 6.43 16.97
CA THR A 133 -11.37 6.42 17.26
C THR A 133 -12.03 5.04 17.16
N GLY A 134 -11.32 4.05 16.66
CA GLY A 134 -11.84 2.73 16.28
C GLY A 134 -12.70 2.74 15.01
N LYS A 135 -12.74 3.85 14.25
CA LYS A 135 -13.52 3.99 13.00
C LYS A 135 -12.76 4.81 11.94
N PRO A 136 -12.84 4.44 10.65
CA PRO A 136 -12.28 5.26 9.57
C PRO A 136 -13.12 6.53 9.29
N SER A 137 -12.50 7.62 8.79
CA SER A 137 -13.20 8.87 8.35
C SER A 137 -12.52 9.69 7.26
#